data_AF-A0A7S2G7I0-F1
#
_entry.id   AF-A0A7S2G7I0-F1
#
_cell.length_a   1.000
_cell.length_b   1.000
_cell.length_c   1.000
_cell.angle_alpha   90.00
_cell.angle_beta   90.00
_cell.angle_gamma   90.00
#
_symmetry.space_group_name_H-M   'P 1'
#
loop_
_entity.id
_entity.type
_entity.pdbx_description
1 polymer ?
#
loop_
_entity_poly.entity_id
_entity_poly.type
_entity_poly.pdbx_seq_one_letter_code
_entity_poly.pdbx_strand_id
1 'polypeptide(L)'
;LKLATTGPKIVQKYIERPALFKGHKFDLRFMALVRSFGGRANGEGGLPSPPEVYVWNDFWCGLANQPYGLGQNLDDPYCHLTKMHFFGMASSEQTIPNPDPG
;
A
#
# COMPACT_ATOMS: atom_id res chain seq x y z
N LEU A 1 -13.77 28.20 -8.51
CA LEU A 1 -12.88 27.69 -7.44
C LEU A 1 -13.70 27.05 -6.32
N LYS A 2 -13.73 25.71 -6.23
CA LYS A 2 -14.41 24.95 -5.15
C LYS A 2 -13.39 24.31 -4.18
N LEU A 3 -12.20 24.91 -4.03
CA LEU A 3 -11.17 24.37 -3.12
C LEU A 3 -11.55 24.54 -1.64
N ALA A 4 -12.35 25.55 -1.29
CA ALA A 4 -12.61 25.91 0.10
C ALA A 4 -13.57 24.96 0.85
N THR A 5 -14.38 24.16 0.15
CA THR A 5 -15.49 23.40 0.76
C THR A 5 -15.14 22.01 1.28
N THR A 6 -13.91 21.50 1.10
CA THR A 6 -13.60 20.08 1.36
C THR A 6 -12.60 19.82 2.49
N GLY A 7 -12.32 20.80 3.36
CA GLY A 7 -11.36 20.64 4.45
C GLY A 7 -9.89 20.66 4.00
N PRO A 8 -8.92 20.41 4.90
CA PRO A 8 -7.49 20.50 4.58
C PRO A 8 -7.08 19.56 3.45
N LYS A 9 -6.07 19.95 2.68
CA LYS A 9 -5.52 19.20 1.55
C LYS A 9 -4.00 19.10 1.69
N ILE A 10 -3.46 17.97 1.30
CA ILE A 10 -2.02 17.74 1.21
C ILE A 10 -1.67 17.68 -0.28
N VAL A 11 -0.62 18.39 -0.67
CA VAL A 11 -0.02 18.27 -2.00
C VAL A 11 1.22 17.40 -1.85
N GLN A 12 1.26 16.30 -2.58
CA GLN A 12 2.38 15.35 -2.58
C GLN A 12 2.92 15.22 -4.00
N LYS A 13 4.25 15.13 -4.14
CA LYS A 13 4.89 14.80 -5.41
C LYS A 13 4.34 13.47 -5.92
N TYR A 14 3.83 13.47 -7.15
CA TYR A 14 3.37 12.25 -7.80
C TYR A 14 4.54 11.38 -8.21
N ILE A 15 4.42 10.05 -8.03
CA ILE A 15 5.41 9.10 -8.50
C ILE A 15 5.14 8.82 -9.99
N GLU A 16 5.90 9.48 -10.84
CA GLU A 16 5.82 9.43 -12.31
C GLU A 16 6.40 8.14 -12.91
N ARG A 17 7.30 7.46 -12.20
CA ARG A 17 7.93 6.22 -12.67
C ARG A 17 7.77 5.11 -11.62
N PRO A 18 6.54 4.65 -11.35
CA PRO A 18 6.31 3.57 -10.39
C PRO A 18 6.83 2.24 -10.95
N ALA A 19 7.16 1.30 -10.07
CA ALA A 19 7.30 -0.09 -10.46
C ALA A 19 5.95 -0.60 -11.00
N LEU A 20 5.99 -1.38 -12.08
CA LEU A 20 4.80 -1.94 -12.71
C LEU A 20 4.83 -3.45 -12.62
N PHE A 21 3.71 -4.05 -12.27
CA PHE A 21 3.48 -5.48 -12.41
C PHE A 21 2.63 -5.72 -13.65
N LYS A 22 3.21 -6.38 -14.66
CA LYS A 22 2.54 -6.61 -15.96
C LYS A 22 1.92 -5.33 -16.55
N GLY A 23 2.66 -4.21 -16.48
CA GLY A 23 2.21 -2.91 -17.01
C GLY A 23 1.24 -2.12 -16.10
N HIS A 24 0.82 -2.68 -14.97
CA HIS A 24 -0.12 -2.05 -14.06
C HIS A 24 0.60 -1.49 -12.83
N LYS A 25 0.17 -0.31 -12.38
CA LYS A 25 0.62 0.27 -11.11
C LYS A 25 0.07 -0.56 -9.95
N PHE A 26 0.84 -0.70 -8.89
CA PHE A 26 0.41 -1.43 -7.69
C PHE A 26 0.87 -0.76 -6.39
N ASP A 27 0.23 -1.13 -5.27
CA ASP A 27 0.67 -0.84 -3.92
C ASP A 27 0.73 -2.11 -3.06
N LEU A 28 1.57 -2.09 -2.04
CA LEU A 28 1.68 -3.15 -1.04
C LEU A 28 1.10 -2.66 0.29
N ARG A 29 0.15 -3.43 0.83
CA ARG A 29 -0.48 -3.16 2.11
C ARG A 29 0.03 -4.12 3.17
N PHE A 30 0.98 -3.64 3.95
CA PHE A 30 1.44 -4.32 5.15
C PHE A 30 0.44 -4.14 6.29
N MET A 31 0.28 -5.18 7.10
CA MET A 31 -0.47 -5.14 8.35
C MET A 31 0.52 -5.11 9.50
N ALA A 32 0.43 -4.09 10.35
CA ALA A 32 1.29 -3.93 11.51
C ALA A 32 0.44 -3.91 12.80
N LEU A 33 0.87 -4.68 13.80
CA LEU A 33 0.33 -4.68 15.15
C LEU A 33 1.25 -3.89 16.06
N VAL A 34 0.76 -2.79 16.62
CA VAL A 34 1.45 -2.07 17.69
C VAL A 34 0.97 -2.63 19.01
N ARG A 35 1.84 -3.33 19.74
CA ARG A 35 1.51 -3.86 21.08
C ARG A 35 1.73 -2.80 22.15
N SER A 36 2.74 -1.96 21.97
CA SER A 36 3.10 -0.88 22.89
C SER A 36 3.74 0.27 22.13
N PHE A 37 3.40 1.51 22.49
CA PHE A 37 4.07 2.71 21.96
C PHE A 37 5.39 3.00 22.68
N GLY A 38 5.81 2.14 23.61
CA GLY A 38 6.91 2.40 24.52
C GLY A 38 6.53 3.45 25.57
N GLY A 39 7.49 3.87 26.37
CA GLY A 39 7.30 4.86 27.42
C GLY A 39 8.11 4.51 28.65
N ARG A 40 7.63 4.89 29.83
CA ARG A 40 8.21 4.45 31.10
C ARG A 40 7.29 3.42 31.74
N ALA A 41 7.83 2.26 32.09
CA ALA A 41 7.08 1.29 32.89
C ALA A 41 6.60 1.98 34.19
N ASN A 42 5.35 1.80 34.62
CA ASN A 42 4.83 2.33 35.89
C ASN A 42 4.85 3.86 36.07
N GLY A 43 4.80 4.67 34.99
CA GLY A 43 4.64 6.14 35.07
C GLY A 43 5.95 6.93 35.09
N GLU A 44 5.88 8.21 35.49
CA GLU A 44 7.04 9.13 35.55
C GLU A 44 8.07 8.68 36.60
N GLY A 45 8.92 7.71 36.23
CA GLY A 45 9.96 7.18 37.11
C GLY A 45 10.49 5.82 36.73
N GLY A 46 9.73 5.01 35.99
CA GLY A 46 10.23 3.68 35.61
C GLY A 46 11.10 3.67 34.37
N LEU A 47 11.68 2.49 34.14
CA LEU A 47 12.67 2.28 33.10
C LEU A 47 12.04 2.53 31.71
N PRO A 48 12.75 3.22 30.79
CA PRO A 48 12.27 3.36 29.42
C PRO A 48 12.11 1.99 28.76
N SER A 49 10.93 1.77 28.17
CA SER A 49 10.64 0.62 27.32
C SER A 49 10.52 1.08 25.87
N PRO A 50 11.08 0.33 24.92
CA PRO A 50 10.95 0.66 23.51
C PRO A 50 9.52 0.42 23.02
N PRO A 51 9.10 1.09 21.92
CA PRO A 51 7.93 0.69 21.18
C PRO A 51 8.06 -0.75 20.69
N GLU A 52 6.93 -1.44 20.65
CA GLU A 52 6.85 -2.83 20.24
C GLU A 52 5.82 -2.99 19.13
N VAL A 53 6.34 -3.32 17.95
CA VAL A 53 5.59 -3.40 16.70
C VAL A 53 5.92 -4.70 16.00
N TYR A 54 4.90 -5.39 15.54
CA TYR A 54 5.00 -6.60 14.73
C TYR A 54 4.44 -6.31 13.34
N VAL A 55 5.08 -6.86 12.31
CA VAL A 55 4.57 -6.83 10.94
C VAL A 55 4.14 -8.25 10.57
N TRP A 56 2.94 -8.40 10.03
CA TRP A 56 2.44 -9.68 9.53
C TRP A 56 3.30 -10.14 8.33
N ASN A 57 3.54 -11.45 8.21
CA ASN A 57 4.43 -12.00 7.17
C ASN A 57 3.83 -11.93 5.75
N ASP A 58 2.51 -11.92 5.64
CA ASP A 58 1.78 -11.65 4.39
C ASP A 58 1.41 -10.18 4.23
N PHE A 59 1.13 -9.78 3.00
CA PHE A 59 0.63 -8.45 2.66
C PHE A 59 -0.44 -8.55 1.57
N TRP A 60 -1.25 -7.52 1.44
CA TRP A 60 -2.17 -7.41 0.30
C TRP A 60 -1.53 -6.59 -0.81
N CYS A 61 -1.82 -6.95 -2.06
CA CYS A 61 -1.37 -6.19 -3.23
C CYS A 61 -2.58 -5.56 -3.92
N GLY A 62 -2.62 -4.23 -3.98
CA GLY A 62 -3.63 -3.51 -4.74
C GLY A 62 -3.11 -3.20 -6.14
N LEU A 63 -3.78 -3.68 -7.19
CA LEU A 63 -3.44 -3.36 -8.57
C LEU A 63 -4.40 -2.30 -9.12
N ALA A 64 -3.88 -1.41 -9.96
CA ALA A 64 -4.68 -0.55 -10.81
C ALA A 64 -5.41 -1.40 -11.86
N ASN A 65 -6.62 -0.98 -12.23
CA ASN A 65 -7.47 -1.72 -13.18
C ASN A 65 -7.03 -1.55 -14.64
N GLN A 66 -6.26 -0.51 -14.93
CA GLN A 66 -5.77 -0.19 -16.27
C GLN A 66 -4.25 -0.05 -16.28
N PRO A 67 -3.59 -0.31 -17.43
CA PRO A 67 -2.15 -0.08 -17.58
C PRO A 67 -1.75 1.35 -17.22
N TYR A 68 -0.59 1.51 -16.60
CA TYR A 68 -0.10 2.82 -16.21
C TYR A 68 0.40 3.61 -17.41
N GLY A 69 -0.06 4.86 -17.56
CA GLY A 69 0.44 5.78 -18.56
C GLY A 69 0.34 7.23 -18.11
N LEU A 70 1.46 7.96 -18.11
CA LEU A 70 1.46 9.40 -17.79
C LEU A 70 0.91 10.28 -18.92
N GLY A 71 1.08 9.84 -20.17
CA GLY A 71 0.64 10.59 -21.35
C GLY A 71 -0.87 10.48 -21.63
N GLN A 72 -1.59 9.65 -20.87
CA GLN A 72 -2.95 9.21 -21.20
C GLN A 72 -4.06 9.86 -20.35
N ASN A 73 -3.75 10.97 -19.65
CA ASN A 73 -4.62 11.77 -18.76
C ASN A 73 -4.40 11.47 -17.26
N LEU A 74 -3.88 12.45 -16.51
CA LEU A 74 -3.71 12.37 -15.04
C LEU A 74 -5.03 12.28 -14.27
N ASP A 75 -6.14 12.64 -14.90
CA ASP A 75 -7.47 12.55 -14.31
C ASP A 75 -8.10 11.16 -14.41
N ASP A 76 -7.44 10.18 -15.05
CA ASP A 76 -7.91 8.79 -15.06
C ASP A 76 -7.56 8.07 -13.75
N PRO A 77 -8.54 7.83 -12.85
CA PRO A 77 -8.26 7.17 -11.59
C PRO A 77 -7.94 5.67 -11.77
N TYR A 78 -8.33 5.02 -12.87
CA TYR A 78 -8.23 3.57 -13.02
C TYR A 78 -6.82 3.08 -13.35
N CYS A 79 -5.96 3.95 -13.90
CA CYS A 79 -4.54 3.67 -14.12
C CYS A 79 -3.63 4.29 -13.04
N HIS A 80 -4.13 5.26 -12.27
CA HIS A 80 -3.34 6.01 -11.29
C HIS A 80 -3.64 5.68 -9.83
N LEU A 81 -4.84 5.17 -9.52
CA LEU A 81 -5.24 4.73 -8.19
C LEU A 81 -5.34 3.19 -8.15
N THR A 82 -4.79 2.60 -7.11
CA THR A 82 -4.76 1.16 -6.84
C THR A 82 -5.89 0.75 -5.90
N LYS A 83 -7.04 1.44 -5.99
CA LYS A 83 -8.19 1.18 -5.12
C LYS A 83 -8.69 -0.24 -5.38
N MET A 84 -8.55 -1.08 -4.36
CA MET A 84 -9.04 -2.46 -4.37
C MET A 84 -10.52 -2.53 -4.70
N HIS A 85 -10.85 -3.23 -5.79
CA HIS A 85 -12.09 -3.98 -5.89
C HIS A 85 -11.67 -5.46 -5.71
N PHE A 86 -11.70 -5.96 -4.45
CA PHE A 86 -11.71 -7.37 -3.94
C PHE A 86 -11.32 -8.54 -4.90
N PHE A 87 -10.56 -9.61 -4.60
CA PHE A 87 -9.99 -10.29 -3.42
C PHE A 87 -8.80 -11.16 -3.90
N GLY A 88 -7.78 -11.36 -3.06
CA GLY A 88 -6.78 -12.42 -3.25
C GLY A 88 -5.68 -12.33 -2.20
N MET A 89 -5.62 -13.32 -1.30
CA MET A 89 -4.44 -13.52 -0.45
C MET A 89 -3.30 -13.98 -1.35
N ALA A 90 -2.27 -13.16 -1.54
CA ALA A 90 -1.02 -13.61 -2.13
C ALA A 90 -0.15 -14.15 -0.99
N SER A 91 0.07 -15.47 -0.95
CA SER A 91 1.15 -16.06 -0.13
C SER A 91 2.42 -16.13 -0.96
N SER A 92 3.57 -16.20 -0.29
CA SER A 92 4.90 -16.33 -0.92
C SER A 92 5.12 -17.67 -1.66
N GLU A 93 4.18 -18.60 -1.57
CA GLU A 93 4.18 -19.88 -2.29
C GLU A 93 3.04 -19.89 -3.31
N GLN A 94 3.28 -19.30 -4.48
CA GLN A 94 2.57 -19.71 -5.70
C GLN A 94 3.60 -20.18 -6.71
N THR A 95 3.84 -21.49 -6.70
CA THR A 95 4.47 -22.20 -7.81
C THR A 95 3.62 -21.95 -9.06
N ILE A 96 4.21 -21.25 -10.02
CA ILE A 96 3.61 -21.03 -11.34
C ILE A 96 3.33 -22.41 -11.94
N PRO A 97 2.09 -22.74 -12.38
CA PRO A 97 1.87 -23.98 -13.11
C PRO A 97 2.68 -23.90 -14.41
N ASN A 98 3.53 -24.90 -14.59
CA ASN A 98 4.29 -25.12 -15.81
C ASN A 98 3.29 -25.15 -17.00
N PRO A 99 3.46 -24.35 -18.07
CA PRO A 99 2.59 -24.48 -19.23
C PRO A 99 2.71 -25.91 -19.77
N ASP A 100 1.57 -26.58 -19.90
CA ASP A 100 1.46 -27.91 -20.49
C ASP A 100 2.10 -27.91 -21.89
N PRO A 101 2.99 -28.87 -22.22
CA PRO A 101 3.52 -29.00 -23.57
C PRO A 101 2.57 -29.89 -24.39
N GLY A 102 1.54 -29.29 -24.99
CA GLY A 102 0.60 -30.01 -25.87
C GLY A 102 -0.42 -29.12 -26.53
#